data_AF-A0A7X7SU17-F1
#
_entry.id   AF-A0A7X7SU17-F1
#
_cell.length_a   1.000
_cell.length_b   1.000
_cell.length_c   1.000
_cell.angle_alpha   90.00
_cell.angle_beta   90.00
_cell.angle_gamma   90.00
#
_symmetry.space_group_name_H-M   'P 1'
#
loop_
_entity.id
_entity.type
_entity.pdbx_description
1 polymer ?
#
loop_
_entity_poly.entity_id
_entity_poly.type
_entity_poly.pdbx_seq_one_letter_code
_entity_poly.pdbx_strand_id
1 'polypeptide(L)'
;MLTKIFYLFYDYKKSTINFISLILLALVLVILGLLSNFSTTNFTILLEIMLYPFKFISNTLKSLALTGAVGNALALTLFGLISLIPVIIYLYCCYKNKKCIEIIDLFFYIIISILTGVIIYLLINPTLITSPLDSINFLHEEIENFLQNYRKIIYLGLILVLILVVILYLVYRFLIKNKEQPLNLFKAAKFLLVIQRICYTFLFIFAFYIIPIMIKNEVNNLSNIQYGKGHEIVLIIFEYFSYYLMFFLISRVLRNLHDLLVNYTNEILFSIDNVMLLKNCSSLFLIYFIANLAYQLINNVYQLIFKNNIQNLKLSIDFPFTSLTLTLVFYLLALVMRQSYEIYTENSLTI
;
A
#
# COMPACT_ATOMS: atom_id res chain seq x y z
N MET A 1 -7.03 -26.34 -0.44
CA MET A 1 -8.00 -25.22 -0.55
C MET A 1 -7.31 -23.92 -0.94
N LEU A 2 -6.18 -23.53 -0.32
CA LEU A 2 -5.32 -22.43 -0.80
C LEU A 2 -4.88 -22.59 -2.26
N THR A 3 -4.53 -23.81 -2.69
CA THR A 3 -4.10 -24.09 -4.07
C THR A 3 -5.17 -23.84 -5.13
N LYS A 4 -6.46 -24.01 -4.82
CA LYS A 4 -7.58 -23.67 -5.74
C LYS A 4 -7.84 -22.16 -5.80
N ILE A 5 -7.59 -21.43 -4.70
CA ILE A 5 -7.59 -19.96 -4.70
C ILE A 5 -6.44 -19.47 -5.60
N PHE A 6 -5.24 -20.04 -5.47
CA PHE A 6 -4.09 -19.73 -6.31
C PHE A 6 -4.28 -20.10 -7.80
N TYR A 7 -4.98 -21.19 -8.11
CA TYR A 7 -5.22 -21.60 -9.50
C TYR A 7 -6.21 -20.69 -10.24
N LEU A 8 -7.18 -20.07 -9.54
CA LEU A 8 -8.07 -19.04 -10.11
C LEU A 8 -7.36 -17.70 -10.39
N PHE A 9 -6.09 -17.57 -10.00
CA PHE A 9 -5.21 -16.44 -10.32
C PHE A 9 -4.27 -16.70 -11.51
N TYR A 10 -4.33 -17.87 -12.15
CA TYR A 10 -3.31 -18.30 -13.11
C TYR A 10 -3.89 -18.75 -14.47
N ASP A 11 -3.90 -17.82 -15.44
CA ASP A 11 -3.62 -18.01 -16.89
C ASP A 11 -4.01 -16.73 -17.68
N TYR A 12 -3.34 -16.24 -18.74
CA TYR A 12 -2.01 -16.48 -19.33
C TYR A 12 -1.68 -15.32 -20.30
N LYS A 13 -0.40 -15.20 -20.67
CA LYS A 13 0.23 -14.38 -21.75
C LYS A 13 0.68 -12.94 -21.42
N LYS A 14 2.01 -12.84 -21.22
CA LYS A 14 2.92 -11.68 -21.26
C LYS A 14 3.00 -10.75 -20.03
N SER A 15 3.55 -11.29 -18.94
CA SER A 15 4.76 -10.78 -18.21
C SER A 15 4.79 -11.39 -16.80
N THR A 16 5.01 -12.71 -16.76
CA THR A 16 5.05 -13.55 -15.54
C THR A 16 6.10 -13.09 -14.52
N ILE A 17 7.13 -12.36 -14.96
CA ILE A 17 8.28 -11.93 -14.15
C ILE A 17 7.90 -10.86 -13.11
N ASN A 18 6.84 -10.07 -13.31
CA ASN A 18 6.46 -9.00 -12.36
C ASN A 18 5.46 -9.45 -11.29
N PHE A 19 4.65 -10.47 -11.54
CA PHE A 19 3.60 -10.90 -10.59
C PHE A 19 4.13 -11.90 -9.57
N ILE A 20 4.93 -12.86 -10.03
CA ILE A 20 5.61 -13.83 -9.15
C ILE A 20 6.60 -13.09 -8.26
N SER A 21 7.31 -12.08 -8.76
CA SER A 21 8.22 -11.25 -7.97
C SER A 21 7.51 -10.36 -6.95
N LEU A 22 6.36 -9.76 -7.28
CA LEU A 22 5.58 -8.95 -6.32
C LEU A 22 4.91 -9.80 -5.24
N ILE A 23 4.40 -10.98 -5.60
CA ILE A 23 3.87 -11.94 -4.63
C ILE A 23 4.99 -12.50 -3.77
N LEU A 24 6.13 -12.92 -4.35
CA LEU A 24 7.31 -13.33 -3.58
C LEU A 24 7.81 -12.20 -2.69
N LEU A 25 7.80 -10.95 -3.15
CA LEU A 25 8.19 -9.80 -2.33
C LEU A 25 7.23 -9.61 -1.17
N ALA A 26 5.91 -9.67 -1.40
CA ALA A 26 4.92 -9.61 -0.34
C ALA A 26 5.07 -10.78 0.64
N LEU A 27 5.33 -11.99 0.15
CA LEU A 27 5.57 -13.20 0.96
C LEU A 27 6.85 -13.07 1.78
N VAL A 28 7.94 -12.55 1.19
CA VAL A 28 9.22 -12.29 1.86
C VAL A 28 9.06 -11.20 2.91
N LEU A 29 8.31 -10.12 2.64
CA LEU A 29 8.03 -9.06 3.61
C LEU A 29 7.16 -9.56 4.78
N VAL A 30 6.19 -10.43 4.50
CA VAL A 30 5.36 -11.07 5.53
C VAL A 30 6.19 -12.05 6.36
N ILE A 31 7.06 -12.86 5.74
CA ILE A 31 7.96 -13.77 6.46
C ILE A 31 8.98 -13.00 7.31
N LEU A 32 9.58 -11.94 6.77
CA LEU A 32 10.51 -11.07 7.52
C LEU A 32 9.82 -10.36 8.67
N GLY A 33 8.58 -9.92 8.48
CA GLY A 33 7.76 -9.33 9.53
C GLY A 33 7.32 -10.33 10.60
N LEU A 34 7.06 -11.60 10.24
CA LEU A 34 6.70 -12.66 11.19
C LEU A 34 7.90 -13.10 12.03
N LEU A 35 9.12 -13.00 11.47
CA LEU A 35 10.37 -13.32 12.17
C LEU A 35 10.81 -12.23 13.14
N SER A 36 10.36 -10.99 12.97
CA SER A 36 10.64 -9.89 13.89
C SER A 36 9.61 -9.84 15.02
N ASN A 37 10.05 -10.11 16.25
CA ASN A 37 9.31 -9.90 17.50
C ASN A 37 9.02 -8.40 17.74
N PHE A 38 8.13 -7.78 16.97
CA PHE A 38 7.74 -6.39 17.19
C PHE A 38 6.67 -6.31 18.30
N SER A 39 6.97 -5.54 19.34
CA SER A 39 6.21 -5.43 20.59
C SER A 39 5.53 -4.06 20.75
N THR A 40 5.00 -3.46 19.68
CA THR A 40 4.44 -2.09 19.73
C THR A 40 3.17 -1.92 18.88
N THR A 41 2.45 -0.82 19.15
CA THR A 41 1.06 -0.50 18.74
C THR A 41 0.78 -0.48 17.23
N ASN A 42 -0.51 -0.48 16.87
CA ASN A 42 -1.09 -0.65 15.52
C ASN A 42 -0.43 0.21 14.42
N PHE A 43 -0.14 1.48 14.70
CA PHE A 43 0.52 2.37 13.73
C PHE A 43 2.01 2.04 13.60
N THR A 44 2.72 1.84 14.72
CA THR A 44 4.18 1.63 14.77
C THR A 44 4.66 0.40 14.02
N ILE A 45 3.85 -0.65 13.92
CA ILE A 45 4.18 -1.88 13.16
C ILE A 45 4.27 -1.60 11.67
N LEU A 46 3.28 -0.89 11.11
CA LEU A 46 3.25 -0.54 9.69
C LEU A 46 4.47 0.31 9.34
N LEU A 47 4.87 1.21 10.25
CA LEU A 47 6.09 2.01 10.13
C LEU A 47 7.35 1.15 10.16
N GLU A 48 7.41 0.17 11.04
CA GLU A 48 8.59 -0.71 11.16
C GLU A 48 8.78 -1.58 9.92
N ILE A 49 7.71 -2.07 9.28
CA ILE A 49 7.79 -2.77 7.99
C ILE A 49 8.33 -1.86 6.89
N MET A 50 7.80 -0.64 6.77
CA MET A 50 8.20 0.30 5.71
C MET A 50 9.65 0.74 5.87
N LEU A 51 10.11 0.86 7.11
CA LEU A 51 11.47 1.27 7.46
C LEU A 51 12.46 0.10 7.45
N TYR A 52 11.99 -1.14 7.59
CA TYR A 52 12.80 -2.36 7.66
C TYR A 52 13.86 -2.49 6.55
N PRO A 53 13.54 -2.37 5.24
CA PRO A 53 14.54 -2.54 4.19
C PRO A 53 15.68 -1.53 4.32
N PHE A 54 15.37 -0.27 4.65
CA PHE A 54 16.36 0.77 4.86
C PHE A 54 17.18 0.52 6.14
N LYS A 55 16.55 0.03 7.21
CA LYS A 55 17.22 -0.34 8.46
C LYS A 55 18.18 -1.51 8.27
N PHE A 56 17.79 -2.51 7.49
CA PHE A 56 18.64 -3.65 7.16
C PHE A 56 19.89 -3.20 6.38
N ILE A 57 19.71 -2.37 5.35
CA ILE A 57 20.81 -1.83 4.54
C ILE A 57 21.72 -0.92 5.38
N SER A 58 21.16 0.00 6.15
CA SER A 58 21.95 0.92 6.99
C SER A 58 22.71 0.19 8.09
N ASN A 59 22.13 -0.80 8.75
CA ASN A 59 22.81 -1.58 9.78
C ASN A 59 23.99 -2.39 9.22
N THR A 60 23.83 -2.98 8.03
CA THR A 60 24.91 -3.73 7.37
C THR A 60 26.04 -2.80 6.89
N LEU A 61 25.71 -1.63 6.35
CA LEU A 61 26.72 -0.61 6.01
C LEU A 61 27.43 -0.06 7.25
N LYS A 62 26.68 0.18 8.34
CA LYS A 62 27.24 0.65 9.61
C LYS A 62 28.19 -0.36 10.24
N SER A 63 27.81 -1.64 10.28
CA SER A 63 28.70 -2.68 10.82
C SER A 63 29.98 -2.79 10.01
N LEU A 64 29.89 -2.73 8.68
CA LEU A 64 31.05 -2.74 7.79
C LEU A 64 31.94 -1.52 8.03
N ALA A 65 31.36 -0.32 8.19
CA ALA A 65 32.10 0.90 8.43
C ALA A 65 32.90 0.88 9.74
N LEU A 66 32.39 0.17 10.76
CA LEU A 66 33.04 0.06 12.08
C LEU A 66 34.20 -0.95 12.11
N THR A 67 34.42 -1.76 11.05
CA THR A 67 35.49 -2.78 11.03
C THR A 67 36.90 -2.24 10.79
N GLY A 68 37.06 -0.95 10.48
CA GLY A 68 38.35 -0.28 10.25
C GLY A 68 38.37 0.54 8.97
N ALA A 69 39.52 1.11 8.61
CA ALA A 69 39.65 2.05 7.48
C ALA A 69 39.22 1.43 6.13
N VAL A 70 39.60 0.18 5.87
CA VAL A 70 39.21 -0.56 4.67
C VAL A 70 37.69 -0.82 4.66
N GLY A 71 37.13 -1.23 5.80
CA GLY A 71 35.69 -1.44 5.94
C GLY A 71 34.88 -0.17 5.74
N ASN A 72 35.35 0.97 6.25
CA ASN A 72 34.73 2.28 6.04
C ASN A 72 34.76 2.70 4.56
N ALA A 73 35.89 2.51 3.87
CA ALA A 73 35.99 2.76 2.45
C ALA A 73 35.01 1.88 1.63
N LEU A 74 34.88 0.60 1.98
CA LEU A 74 33.91 -0.30 1.36
C LEU A 74 32.46 0.08 1.66
N ALA A 75 32.16 0.51 2.89
CA ALA A 75 30.81 0.98 3.25
C ALA A 75 30.41 2.22 2.45
N LEU A 76 31.32 3.19 2.28
CA LEU A 76 31.11 4.38 1.47
C LEU A 76 30.86 4.07 -0.01
N THR A 77 31.64 3.14 -0.59
CA THR A 77 31.45 2.75 -2.00
C THR A 77 30.11 2.04 -2.20
N LEU A 78 29.76 1.09 -1.32
CA LEU A 78 28.47 0.40 -1.36
C LEU A 78 27.30 1.37 -1.14
N PHE A 79 27.42 2.30 -0.19
CA PHE A 79 26.43 3.35 0.03
C PHE A 79 26.18 4.16 -1.25
N GLY A 80 27.24 4.64 -1.90
CA GLY A 80 27.16 5.36 -3.17
C GLY A 80 26.46 4.54 -4.25
N LEU A 81 26.87 3.28 -4.43
CA LEU A 81 26.26 2.38 -5.42
C LEU A 81 24.77 2.15 -5.15
N ILE A 82 24.39 1.87 -3.89
CA ILE A 82 22.99 1.62 -3.50
C ILE A 82 22.14 2.87 -3.73
N SER A 83 22.63 4.06 -3.35
CA SER A 83 21.91 5.30 -3.57
C SER A 83 21.66 5.59 -5.05
N LEU A 84 22.60 5.22 -5.93
CA LEU A 84 22.53 5.44 -7.38
C LEU A 84 21.70 4.39 -8.15
N ILE A 85 21.27 3.30 -7.51
CA ILE A 85 20.47 2.24 -8.15
C ILE A 85 19.32 2.78 -9.01
N PRO A 86 18.48 3.73 -8.55
CA PRO A 86 17.36 4.24 -9.35
C PRO A 86 17.82 4.84 -10.69
N VAL A 87 18.89 5.64 -10.68
CA VAL A 87 19.45 6.27 -11.88
C VAL A 87 20.10 5.22 -12.78
N ILE A 88 20.85 4.28 -12.21
CA ILE A 88 21.50 3.19 -12.97
C ILE A 88 20.45 2.35 -13.69
N ILE A 89 19.35 1.99 -13.02
CA ILE A 89 18.24 1.24 -13.60
C ILE A 89 17.63 2.03 -14.78
N TYR A 90 17.39 3.32 -14.60
CA TYR A 90 16.84 4.16 -15.67
C TYR A 90 17.76 4.22 -16.89
N LEU A 91 19.05 4.53 -16.69
CA LEU A 91 20.04 4.60 -17.76
C LEU A 91 20.19 3.26 -18.48
N TYR A 92 20.25 2.15 -17.74
CA TYR A 92 20.28 0.82 -18.30
C TYR A 92 19.01 0.50 -19.13
N CYS A 93 17.83 0.90 -18.65
CA CYS A 93 16.59 0.76 -19.40
C CYS A 93 16.57 1.61 -20.68
N CYS A 94 17.13 2.82 -20.66
CA CYS A 94 17.25 3.67 -21.86
C CYS A 94 18.22 3.05 -22.86
N TYR A 95 19.40 2.62 -22.40
CA TYR A 95 20.40 1.93 -23.22
C TYR A 95 19.83 0.67 -23.88
N LYS A 96 19.26 -0.24 -23.08
CA LYS A 96 18.70 -1.52 -23.58
C LYS A 96 17.58 -1.32 -24.60
N ASN A 97 16.75 -0.30 -24.39
CA ASN A 97 15.60 -0.03 -25.26
C ASN A 97 15.92 0.97 -26.38
N LYS A 98 17.18 1.41 -26.52
CA LYS A 98 17.63 2.47 -27.45
C LYS A 98 16.75 3.72 -27.39
N LYS A 99 16.35 4.12 -26.18
CA LYS A 99 15.52 5.31 -25.95
C LYS A 99 16.40 6.51 -25.65
N CYS A 100 16.00 7.67 -26.18
CA CYS A 100 16.58 8.94 -25.76
C CYS A 100 16.32 9.18 -24.27
N ILE A 101 17.30 9.79 -23.60
CA ILE A 101 17.18 10.20 -22.21
C ILE A 101 16.27 11.43 -22.17
N GLU A 102 15.14 11.31 -21.49
CA GLU A 102 14.26 12.44 -21.24
C GLU A 102 14.70 13.14 -19.97
N ILE A 103 14.89 14.46 -20.06
CA ILE A 103 15.40 15.28 -18.94
C ILE A 103 14.49 15.17 -17.71
N ILE A 104 13.17 15.15 -17.92
CA ILE A 104 12.19 15.07 -16.83
C ILE A 104 12.26 13.70 -16.14
N ASP A 105 12.29 12.61 -16.92
CA ASP A 105 12.44 11.25 -16.37
C ASP A 105 13.76 11.15 -15.57
N LEU A 106 14.88 11.62 -16.14
CA LEU A 106 16.18 11.64 -15.46
C LEU A 106 16.12 12.41 -14.13
N PHE A 107 15.47 13.57 -14.11
CA PHE A 107 15.33 14.41 -12.92
C PHE A 107 14.57 13.68 -11.79
N PHE A 108 13.48 12.98 -12.11
CA PHE A 108 12.76 12.16 -11.13
C PHE A 108 13.63 11.04 -10.54
N TYR A 109 14.40 10.33 -11.36
CA TYR A 109 15.30 9.28 -10.88
C TYR A 109 16.44 9.82 -10.02
N ILE A 110 16.96 11.03 -10.33
CA ILE A 110 17.94 11.72 -9.51
C ILE A 110 17.34 12.06 -8.14
N ILE A 111 16.14 12.63 -8.09
CA ILE A 111 15.47 12.95 -6.81
C ILE A 111 15.28 11.68 -5.97
N ILE A 112 14.80 10.59 -6.58
CA ILE A 112 14.61 9.32 -5.88
C ILE A 112 15.96 8.80 -5.34
N SER A 113 17.03 8.89 -6.13
CA SER A 113 18.38 8.48 -5.76
C SER A 113 18.98 9.31 -4.61
N ILE A 114 18.74 10.62 -4.61
CA ILE A 114 19.16 11.50 -3.52
C ILE A 114 18.38 11.17 -2.25
N LEU A 115 17.05 11.03 -2.34
CA LEU A 115 16.20 10.70 -1.21
C LEU A 115 16.54 9.35 -0.58
N THR A 116 16.79 8.32 -1.39
CA THR A 116 17.25 7.01 -0.88
C THR A 116 18.58 7.14 -0.15
N GLY A 117 19.53 7.89 -0.71
CA GLY A 117 20.82 8.18 -0.07
C GLY A 117 20.66 8.90 1.27
N VAL A 118 19.83 9.94 1.34
CA VAL A 118 19.56 10.70 2.57
C VAL A 118 18.96 9.80 3.64
N ILE A 119 17.96 8.99 3.30
CA ILE A 119 17.30 8.08 4.26
C ILE A 119 18.31 7.08 4.83
N ILE A 120 19.11 6.44 3.97
CA ILE A 120 20.11 5.45 4.41
C ILE A 120 21.20 6.13 5.27
N TYR A 121 21.68 7.30 4.87
CA TYR A 121 22.75 8.00 5.58
C TYR A 121 22.32 8.44 6.98
N LEU A 122 21.11 8.98 7.12
CA LEU A 122 20.57 9.37 8.44
C LEU A 122 20.34 8.13 9.33
N LEU A 123 19.93 6.99 8.76
CA LEU A 123 19.80 5.75 9.53
C LEU A 123 21.15 5.18 10.00
N ILE A 124 22.22 5.34 9.22
CA ILE A 124 23.59 5.01 9.65
C ILE A 124 24.00 5.93 10.82
N ASN A 125 23.71 7.23 10.70
CA ASN A 125 24.13 8.29 11.61
C ASN A 125 22.92 8.99 12.29
N PRO A 126 22.24 8.32 13.23
CA PRO A 126 20.99 8.84 13.81
C PRO A 126 21.18 10.11 14.64
N THR A 127 22.41 10.40 15.09
CA THR A 127 22.76 11.60 15.87
C THR A 127 22.69 12.89 15.05
N LEU A 128 22.66 12.81 13.71
CA LEU A 128 22.47 13.97 12.83
C LEU A 128 21.08 14.56 12.93
N ILE A 129 20.10 13.76 13.36
CA ILE A 129 18.76 14.24 13.68
C ILE A 129 18.82 14.78 15.11
N THR A 130 19.23 16.04 15.21
CA THR A 130 19.35 16.75 16.49
C THR A 130 18.00 17.22 16.97
N SER A 131 17.69 16.96 18.23
CA SER A 131 16.58 17.61 18.93
C SER A 131 17.14 18.59 19.97
N PRO A 132 16.42 19.66 20.33
CA PRO A 132 16.83 20.57 21.40
C PRO A 132 17.01 19.85 22.77
N LEU A 133 16.39 18.67 22.94
CA LEU A 133 16.48 17.83 24.14
C LEU A 133 17.77 17.00 24.19
N ASP A 134 18.57 16.92 23.11
CA ASP A 134 19.84 16.17 23.08
C ASP A 134 20.89 16.74 24.06
N SER A 135 20.69 17.97 24.55
CA SER A 135 21.59 18.65 25.49
C SER A 135 21.28 18.39 26.99
N ILE A 136 20.19 17.66 27.29
CA ILE A 136 19.68 17.52 28.66
C ILE A 136 20.11 16.16 29.24
N ASN A 137 21.17 16.17 30.06
CA ASN A 137 21.81 14.96 30.62
C ASN A 137 21.08 14.32 31.83
N PHE A 138 20.08 14.97 32.42
CA PHE A 138 19.56 14.59 33.74
C PHE A 138 18.50 13.47 33.76
N LEU A 139 17.98 13.04 32.60
CA LEU A 139 16.91 12.04 32.47
C LEU A 139 17.19 11.08 31.30
N HIS A 140 18.38 10.46 31.30
CA HIS A 140 18.91 9.75 30.13
C HIS A 140 17.99 8.68 29.53
N GLU A 141 17.36 7.79 30.31
CA GLU A 141 16.58 6.68 29.75
C GLU A 141 15.24 7.10 29.13
N GLU A 142 14.46 7.96 29.81
CA GLU A 142 13.17 8.41 29.29
C GLU A 142 13.34 9.36 28.09
N ILE A 143 14.36 10.23 28.15
CA ILE A 143 14.72 11.12 27.04
C ILE A 143 15.24 10.31 25.85
N GLU A 144 16.04 9.26 26.07
CA GLU A 144 16.55 8.43 24.98
C GLU A 144 15.42 7.68 24.25
N ASN A 145 14.45 7.12 24.97
CA ASN A 145 13.26 6.53 24.36
C ASN A 145 12.43 7.55 23.56
N PHE A 146 12.27 8.77 24.09
CA PHE A 146 11.59 9.85 23.37
C PHE A 146 12.35 10.26 22.10
N LEU A 147 13.67 10.41 22.18
CA LEU A 147 14.55 10.75 21.05
C LEU A 147 14.53 9.68 19.97
N GLN A 148 14.55 8.40 20.36
CA GLN A 148 14.43 7.30 19.41
C GLN A 148 13.09 7.34 18.66
N ASN A 149 11.99 7.62 19.36
CA ASN A 149 10.68 7.78 18.73
C ASN A 149 10.61 9.00 17.82
N TYR A 150 11.17 10.13 18.23
CA TYR A 150 11.28 11.35 17.42
C TYR A 150 12.02 11.09 16.10
N ARG A 151 13.18 10.43 16.17
CA ARG A 151 13.97 10.07 14.98
C ARG A 151 13.20 9.10 14.06
N LYS A 152 12.51 8.10 14.63
CA LYS A 152 11.62 7.18 13.87
C LYS A 152 10.57 7.94 13.06
N ILE A 153 9.94 8.97 13.63
CA ILE A 153 8.94 9.80 12.94
C ILE A 153 9.56 10.56 11.76
N ILE A 154 10.77 11.10 11.91
CA ILE A 154 11.44 11.83 10.83
C ILE A 154 11.82 10.89 9.67
N TYR A 155 12.37 9.71 9.96
CA TYR A 155 12.64 8.71 8.92
C TYR A 155 11.38 8.31 8.16
N LEU A 156 10.26 8.16 8.87
CA LEU A 156 8.98 7.87 8.25
C LEU A 156 8.54 8.99 7.31
N GLY A 157 8.62 10.25 7.75
CA GLY A 157 8.30 11.40 6.92
C GLY A 157 9.07 11.37 5.59
N LEU A 158 10.37 11.07 5.65
CA LEU A 158 11.22 10.95 4.46
C LEU A 158 10.82 9.79 3.54
N ILE A 159 10.47 8.62 4.11
CA ILE A 159 9.99 7.46 3.33
C ILE A 159 8.66 7.79 2.64
N LEU A 160 7.73 8.47 3.33
CA LEU A 160 6.46 8.91 2.75
C LEU A 160 6.68 9.90 1.60
N VAL A 161 7.60 10.85 1.76
CA VAL A 161 8.00 11.76 0.68
C VAL A 161 8.55 10.99 -0.52
N LEU A 162 9.42 9.99 -0.30
CA LEU A 162 9.94 9.13 -1.36
C LEU A 162 8.82 8.41 -2.11
N ILE A 163 7.86 7.82 -1.39
CA ILE A 163 6.71 7.15 -1.99
C ILE A 163 5.85 8.13 -2.79
N LEU A 164 5.59 9.32 -2.26
CA LEU A 164 4.83 10.37 -2.94
C LEU A 164 5.52 10.81 -4.24
N VAL A 165 6.84 11.00 -4.24
CA VAL A 165 7.61 11.33 -5.45
C VAL A 165 7.48 10.22 -6.50
N VAL A 166 7.55 8.96 -6.08
CA VAL A 166 7.35 7.81 -6.99
C VAL A 166 5.93 7.79 -7.57
N ILE A 167 4.91 8.03 -6.75
CA ILE A 167 3.52 8.11 -7.21
C ILE A 167 3.34 9.27 -8.19
N LEU A 168 3.86 10.46 -7.86
CA LEU A 168 3.81 11.63 -8.73
C LEU A 168 4.48 11.38 -10.07
N TYR A 169 5.65 10.72 -10.08
CA TYR A 169 6.31 10.32 -11.31
C TYR A 169 5.47 9.36 -12.16
N LEU A 170 4.84 8.36 -11.53
CA LEU A 170 3.97 7.41 -12.23
C LEU A 170 2.74 8.11 -12.83
N VAL A 171 2.13 9.04 -12.07
CA VAL A 171 0.99 9.85 -12.53
C VAL A 171 1.41 10.80 -13.66
N TYR A 172 2.55 11.49 -13.53
CA TYR A 172 3.12 12.33 -14.58
C TYR A 172 3.30 11.54 -15.88
N ARG A 173 3.95 10.37 -15.78
CA ARG A 173 4.21 9.50 -16.92
C ARG A 173 2.91 8.97 -17.54
N PHE A 174 1.88 8.75 -16.74
CA PHE A 174 0.57 8.32 -17.22
C PHE A 174 -0.20 9.43 -17.93
N LEU A 175 -0.23 10.65 -17.36
CA LEU A 175 -1.05 11.76 -17.84
C LEU A 175 -0.41 12.56 -18.97
N ILE A 176 0.91 12.76 -18.96
CA ILE A 176 1.58 13.70 -19.87
C ILE A 176 2.24 12.97 -21.04
N LYS A 177 2.93 11.84 -20.80
CA LYS A 177 3.61 11.08 -21.87
C LYS A 177 2.63 10.39 -22.84
N ASN A 178 1.37 10.24 -22.44
CA ASN A 178 0.30 9.72 -23.31
C ASN A 178 -0.44 10.82 -24.11
N LYS A 179 -0.06 12.12 -24.00
CA LYS A 179 -0.69 13.20 -24.77
C LYS A 179 -0.23 13.30 -26.22
N GLU A 180 0.98 12.84 -26.54
CA GLU A 180 1.56 12.93 -27.89
C GLU A 180 1.08 11.80 -28.83
N GLN A 181 0.30 10.85 -28.32
CA GLN A 181 -0.41 9.84 -29.08
C GLN A 181 -1.92 9.98 -28.77
N PRO A 182 -2.84 9.69 -29.71
CA PRO A 182 -4.26 9.61 -29.35
C PRO A 182 -4.39 8.67 -28.15
N LEU A 183 -5.18 9.10 -27.15
CA LEU A 183 -5.28 8.49 -25.83
C LEU A 183 -5.47 6.97 -25.96
N ASN A 184 -4.38 6.21 -25.86
CA ASN A 184 -4.42 4.79 -26.18
C ASN A 184 -4.90 4.03 -24.95
N LEU A 185 -6.21 3.82 -24.88
CA LEU A 185 -6.91 3.12 -23.79
C LEU A 185 -6.23 1.78 -23.44
N PHE A 186 -5.70 1.08 -24.44
CA PHE A 186 -5.04 -0.22 -24.27
C PHE A 186 -3.68 -0.12 -23.55
N LYS A 187 -2.91 0.95 -23.82
CA LYS A 187 -1.69 1.24 -23.06
C LYS A 187 -2.03 1.69 -21.64
N ALA A 188 -3.05 2.53 -21.47
CA ALA A 188 -3.51 2.97 -20.15
C ALA A 188 -3.96 1.79 -19.28
N ALA A 189 -4.68 0.83 -19.85
CA ALA A 189 -5.11 -0.39 -19.16
C ALA A 189 -3.93 -1.21 -18.61
N LYS A 190 -2.83 -1.34 -19.37
CA LYS A 190 -1.60 -2.02 -18.89
C LYS A 190 -0.98 -1.34 -17.67
N PHE A 191 -0.98 -0.01 -17.62
CA PHE A 191 -0.49 0.74 -16.46
C PHE A 191 -1.41 0.60 -15.25
N LEU A 192 -2.73 0.72 -15.47
CA LEU A 192 -3.72 0.53 -14.41
C LEU A 192 -3.66 -0.88 -13.82
N LEU A 193 -3.33 -1.91 -14.62
CA LEU A 193 -3.08 -3.27 -14.10
C LEU A 193 -1.88 -3.33 -13.16
N VAL A 194 -0.80 -2.57 -13.43
CA VAL A 194 0.35 -2.52 -12.53
C VAL A 194 -0.04 -1.87 -11.21
N ILE A 195 -0.77 -0.74 -11.25
CA ILE A 195 -1.27 -0.05 -10.06
C ILE A 195 -2.19 -0.97 -9.25
N GLN A 196 -3.13 -1.64 -9.94
CA GLN A 196 -4.06 -2.58 -9.34
C GLN A 196 -3.35 -3.75 -8.64
N ARG A 197 -2.26 -4.28 -9.21
CA ARG A 197 -1.43 -5.30 -8.56
C ARG A 197 -0.74 -4.78 -7.29
N ILE A 198 -0.23 -3.55 -7.32
CA ILE A 198 0.38 -2.90 -6.15
C ILE A 198 -0.68 -2.76 -5.04
N CYS A 199 -1.89 -2.29 -5.36
CA CYS A 199 -2.99 -2.21 -4.40
C CYS A 199 -3.31 -3.57 -3.77
N TYR A 200 -3.32 -4.66 -4.57
CA TYR A 200 -3.50 -6.01 -4.05
C TYR A 200 -2.42 -6.44 -3.05
N THR A 201 -1.15 -6.13 -3.33
CA THR A 201 -0.06 -6.47 -2.40
C THR A 201 -0.20 -5.75 -1.06
N PHE A 202 -0.59 -4.47 -1.07
CA PHE A 202 -0.84 -3.72 0.17
C PHE A 202 -2.04 -4.27 0.95
N LEU A 203 -3.14 -4.58 0.27
CA LEU A 203 -4.31 -5.21 0.90
C LEU A 203 -3.96 -6.55 1.55
N PHE A 204 -3.13 -7.36 0.89
CA PHE A 204 -2.70 -8.65 1.43
C PHE A 204 -1.84 -8.48 2.70
N ILE A 205 -0.86 -7.56 2.66
CA ILE A 205 -0.05 -7.23 3.85
C ILE A 205 -0.96 -6.72 4.98
N PHE A 206 -1.93 -5.87 4.67
CA PHE A 206 -2.88 -5.37 5.66
C PHE A 206 -3.67 -6.49 6.33
N ALA A 207 -4.27 -7.38 5.54
CA ALA A 207 -5.12 -8.44 6.06
C ALA A 207 -4.38 -9.53 6.83
N PHE A 208 -3.22 -9.97 6.34
CA PHE A 208 -2.52 -11.13 6.89
C PHE A 208 -1.38 -10.81 7.85
N TYR A 209 -0.96 -9.54 7.90
CA TYR A 209 0.13 -9.12 8.78
C TYR A 209 -0.32 -8.05 9.76
N ILE A 210 -0.87 -6.94 9.27
CA ILE A 210 -1.21 -5.80 10.14
C ILE A 210 -2.36 -6.17 11.07
N ILE A 211 -3.48 -6.67 10.53
CA ILE A 211 -4.66 -7.03 11.34
C ILE A 211 -4.31 -8.04 12.47
N PRO A 212 -3.63 -9.17 12.24
CA PRO A 212 -3.28 -10.11 13.31
C PRO A 212 -2.44 -9.50 14.43
N ILE A 213 -1.51 -8.59 14.11
CA ILE A 213 -0.68 -7.95 15.13
C ILE A 213 -1.51 -6.93 15.92
N MET A 214 -2.40 -6.19 15.25
CA MET A 214 -3.34 -5.30 15.94
C MET A 214 -4.21 -6.07 16.95
N ILE A 215 -4.75 -7.22 16.54
CA ILE A 215 -5.49 -8.12 17.44
C ILE A 215 -4.63 -8.53 18.63
N LYS A 216 -3.40 -8.99 18.40
CA LYS A 216 -2.48 -9.43 19.46
C LYS A 216 -2.21 -8.32 20.48
N ASN A 217 -1.98 -7.10 20.00
CA ASN A 217 -1.71 -5.94 20.86
C ASN A 217 -2.92 -5.57 21.72
N GLU A 218 -4.10 -5.50 21.12
CA GLU A 218 -5.32 -5.17 21.86
C GLU A 218 -5.68 -6.25 22.87
N VAL A 219 -5.52 -7.52 22.53
CA VAL A 219 -5.71 -8.63 23.46
C VAL A 219 -4.71 -8.58 24.62
N ASN A 220 -3.45 -8.23 24.37
CA ASN A 220 -2.46 -8.07 25.44
C ASN A 220 -2.82 -6.94 26.41
N ASN A 221 -3.40 -5.84 25.91
CA ASN A 221 -3.84 -4.71 26.72
C ASN A 221 -5.04 -5.03 27.63
N LEU A 222 -5.84 -6.06 27.30
CA LEU A 222 -6.95 -6.53 28.15
C LEU A 222 -6.50 -7.13 29.49
N SER A 223 -5.22 -7.48 29.63
CA SER A 223 -4.68 -8.01 30.89
C SER A 223 -4.90 -7.06 32.07
N ASN A 224 -4.90 -5.74 31.80
CA ASN A 224 -4.99 -4.67 32.80
C ASN A 224 -6.42 -4.31 33.26
N ILE A 225 -7.47 -4.88 32.65
CA ILE A 225 -8.84 -4.36 32.81
C ILE A 225 -9.65 -5.20 33.79
N GLN A 226 -9.87 -4.77 35.03
CA GLN A 226 -10.48 -5.64 36.05
C GLN A 226 -11.99 -5.93 35.84
N TYR A 227 -12.72 -5.01 35.21
CA TYR A 227 -14.18 -5.11 34.99
C TYR A 227 -14.52 -4.90 33.52
N GLY A 228 -15.44 -5.70 32.96
CA GLY A 228 -15.92 -5.51 31.60
C GLY A 228 -15.15 -6.22 30.48
N LYS A 229 -14.11 -7.01 30.80
CA LYS A 229 -13.25 -7.73 29.82
C LYS A 229 -14.04 -8.45 28.72
N GLY A 230 -15.16 -9.08 29.08
CA GLY A 230 -15.99 -9.82 28.11
C GLY A 230 -16.59 -8.93 27.03
N HIS A 231 -17.06 -7.72 27.38
CA HIS A 231 -17.62 -6.78 26.42
C HIS A 231 -16.55 -6.20 25.49
N GLU A 232 -15.34 -5.96 26.00
CA GLU A 232 -14.22 -5.50 25.19
C GLU A 232 -13.73 -6.56 24.21
N ILE A 233 -13.73 -7.84 24.60
CA ILE A 233 -13.44 -8.94 23.68
C ILE A 233 -14.48 -9.00 22.57
N VAL A 234 -15.77 -8.83 22.89
CA VAL A 234 -16.84 -8.80 21.87
C VAL A 234 -16.65 -7.64 20.90
N LEU A 235 -16.30 -6.44 21.41
CA LEU A 235 -16.00 -5.26 20.59
C LEU A 235 -14.81 -5.50 19.65
N ILE A 236 -13.72 -6.07 20.18
CA ILE A 236 -12.54 -6.46 19.40
C ILE A 236 -12.94 -7.43 18.28
N ILE A 237 -13.64 -8.52 18.60
CA ILE A 237 -14.07 -9.52 17.60
C ILE A 237 -14.91 -8.85 16.50
N PHE A 238 -15.84 -7.97 16.89
CA PHE A 238 -16.72 -7.29 15.94
C PHE A 238 -15.96 -6.31 15.03
N GLU A 239 -15.02 -5.55 15.59
CA GLU A 239 -14.13 -4.64 14.84
C GLU A 239 -13.31 -5.38 13.80
N TYR A 240 -12.60 -6.44 14.20
CA TYR A 240 -11.75 -7.18 13.26
C TYR A 240 -12.55 -8.00 12.25
N PHE A 241 -13.72 -8.52 12.63
CA PHE A 241 -14.65 -9.10 11.66
C PHE A 241 -15.03 -8.10 10.57
N SER A 242 -15.32 -6.85 10.95
CA SER A 242 -15.59 -5.78 10.00
C SER A 242 -14.41 -5.52 9.06
N TYR A 243 -13.17 -5.43 9.59
CA TYR A 243 -11.98 -5.24 8.74
C TYR A 243 -11.78 -6.37 7.72
N TYR A 244 -11.99 -7.64 8.12
CA TYR A 244 -11.91 -8.76 7.17
C TYR A 244 -13.02 -8.74 6.11
N LEU A 245 -14.23 -8.33 6.50
CA LEU A 245 -15.34 -8.15 5.55
C LEU A 245 -15.02 -7.04 4.54
N MET A 246 -14.48 -5.91 5.00
CA MET A 246 -14.05 -4.80 4.13
C MET A 246 -12.93 -5.23 3.18
N PHE A 247 -11.93 -5.97 3.68
CA PHE A 247 -10.88 -6.57 2.85
C PHE A 247 -11.45 -7.47 1.75
N PHE A 248 -12.43 -8.33 2.09
CA PHE A 248 -13.07 -9.22 1.14
C PHE A 248 -13.80 -8.44 0.03
N LEU A 249 -14.58 -7.42 0.40
CA LEU A 249 -15.32 -6.60 -0.57
C LEU A 249 -14.39 -5.84 -1.53
N ILE A 250 -13.35 -5.18 -1.01
CA ILE A 250 -12.37 -4.47 -1.84
C ILE A 250 -11.61 -5.45 -2.74
N SER A 251 -11.28 -6.64 -2.24
CA SER A 251 -10.63 -7.68 -3.04
C SER A 251 -11.49 -8.14 -4.22
N ARG A 252 -12.83 -8.19 -4.07
CA ARG A 252 -13.74 -8.47 -5.19
C ARG A 252 -13.82 -7.33 -6.19
N VAL A 253 -13.82 -6.09 -5.72
CA VAL A 253 -13.77 -4.90 -6.60
C VAL A 253 -12.50 -4.92 -7.44
N LEU A 254 -11.34 -5.16 -6.81
CA LEU A 254 -10.06 -5.24 -7.52
C LEU A 254 -10.01 -6.40 -8.52
N ARG A 255 -10.80 -7.47 -8.30
CA ARG A 255 -10.90 -8.58 -9.25
C ARG A 255 -11.72 -8.19 -10.46
N ASN A 256 -12.88 -7.56 -10.26
CA ASN A 256 -13.68 -7.07 -11.38
C ASN A 256 -12.92 -6.01 -12.21
N LEU A 257 -12.16 -5.14 -11.54
CA LEU A 257 -11.26 -4.20 -12.20
C LEU A 257 -10.13 -4.90 -12.97
N HIS A 258 -9.60 -6.01 -12.43
CA HIS A 258 -8.64 -6.83 -13.16
C HIS A 258 -9.22 -7.31 -14.48
N ASP A 259 -10.36 -7.97 -14.43
CA ASP A 259 -11.00 -8.59 -15.59
C ASP A 259 -11.37 -7.51 -16.64
N LEU A 260 -11.88 -6.36 -16.18
CA LEU A 260 -12.17 -5.20 -17.03
C LEU A 260 -10.90 -4.68 -17.74
N LEU A 261 -9.82 -4.51 -17.00
CA LEU A 261 -8.56 -4.01 -17.55
C LEU A 261 -7.92 -5.03 -18.50
N VAL A 262 -8.03 -6.33 -18.22
CA VAL A 262 -7.56 -7.39 -19.12
C VAL A 262 -8.34 -7.35 -20.45
N ASN A 263 -9.66 -7.20 -20.40
CA ASN A 263 -10.49 -7.05 -21.60
C ASN A 263 -10.03 -5.88 -22.47
N TYR A 264 -9.76 -4.72 -21.85
CA TYR A 264 -9.18 -3.60 -22.58
C TYR A 264 -7.80 -3.94 -23.15
N THR A 265 -6.91 -4.61 -22.41
CA THR A 265 -5.60 -4.97 -22.98
C THR A 265 -5.68 -5.92 -24.19
N ASN A 266 -6.77 -6.67 -24.30
CA ASN A 266 -7.08 -7.58 -25.42
C ASN A 266 -7.93 -6.92 -26.50
N GLU A 267 -8.07 -5.58 -26.48
CA GLU A 267 -8.81 -4.78 -27.46
C GLU A 267 -10.33 -5.02 -27.48
N ILE A 268 -10.86 -5.64 -26.42
CA ILE A 268 -12.31 -5.87 -26.24
C ILE A 268 -12.90 -4.64 -25.53
N LEU A 269 -13.33 -3.64 -26.32
CA LEU A 269 -13.90 -2.39 -25.78
C LEU A 269 -15.38 -2.52 -25.40
N PHE A 270 -16.21 -2.88 -26.38
CA PHE A 270 -17.67 -2.85 -26.26
C PHE A 270 -18.19 -4.28 -26.13
N SER A 271 -18.23 -4.78 -24.89
CA SER A 271 -18.84 -6.07 -24.56
C SER A 271 -19.86 -5.91 -23.45
N ILE A 272 -20.91 -6.74 -23.48
CA ILE A 272 -21.88 -6.84 -22.39
C ILE A 272 -21.15 -7.19 -21.08
N ASP A 273 -20.12 -8.03 -21.15
CA ASP A 273 -19.31 -8.42 -19.99
C ASP A 273 -18.67 -7.21 -19.29
N ASN A 274 -18.13 -6.25 -20.05
CA ASN A 274 -17.56 -5.02 -19.49
C ASN A 274 -18.60 -4.18 -18.76
N VAL A 275 -19.83 -4.12 -19.29
CA VAL A 275 -20.97 -3.45 -18.64
C VAL A 275 -21.32 -4.15 -17.32
N MET A 276 -21.38 -5.49 -17.33
CA MET A 276 -21.66 -6.27 -16.12
C MET A 276 -20.57 -6.10 -15.06
N LEU A 277 -19.29 -6.07 -15.45
CA LEU A 277 -18.16 -5.86 -14.54
C LEU A 277 -18.23 -4.49 -13.85
N LEU A 278 -18.52 -3.41 -14.60
CA LEU A 278 -18.69 -2.07 -14.04
C LEU A 278 -19.90 -2.00 -13.09
N LYS A 279 -21.02 -2.62 -13.45
CA LYS A 279 -22.20 -2.73 -12.59
C LYS A 279 -21.90 -3.50 -11.30
N ASN A 280 -21.12 -4.58 -11.40
CA ASN A 280 -20.69 -5.36 -10.24
C ASN A 280 -19.74 -4.57 -9.33
N CYS A 281 -18.83 -3.75 -9.88
CA CYS A 281 -18.04 -2.82 -9.08
C CYS A 281 -18.94 -1.84 -8.31
N SER A 282 -19.93 -1.24 -8.99
CA SER A 282 -20.89 -0.32 -8.36
C SER A 282 -21.63 -0.99 -7.20
N SER A 283 -22.20 -2.19 -7.43
CA SER A 283 -22.94 -2.89 -6.38
C SER A 283 -22.06 -3.29 -5.20
N LEU A 284 -20.80 -3.69 -5.44
CA LEU A 284 -19.85 -4.00 -4.36
C LEU A 284 -19.48 -2.77 -3.53
N PHE A 285 -19.31 -1.60 -4.15
CA PHE A 285 -19.09 -0.35 -3.40
C PHE A 285 -20.32 0.06 -2.58
N LEU A 286 -21.53 -0.19 -3.08
CA LEU A 286 -22.77 0.01 -2.32
C LEU A 286 -22.86 -0.95 -1.13
N ILE A 287 -22.54 -2.23 -1.33
CA ILE A 287 -22.49 -3.21 -0.24
C ILE A 287 -21.44 -2.81 0.79
N TYR A 288 -20.27 -2.31 0.36
CA TYR A 288 -19.23 -1.78 1.24
C TYR A 288 -19.73 -0.60 2.08
N PHE A 289 -20.42 0.37 1.44
CA PHE A 289 -21.05 1.49 2.12
C PHE A 289 -22.03 1.02 3.21
N ILE A 290 -22.97 0.14 2.84
CA ILE A 290 -23.99 -0.39 3.77
C ILE A 290 -23.34 -1.16 4.91
N ALA A 291 -22.38 -2.03 4.62
CA ALA A 291 -21.70 -2.83 5.64
C ALA A 291 -20.94 -1.95 6.64
N ASN A 292 -20.31 -0.87 6.19
CA ASN A 292 -19.54 0.01 7.07
C ASN A 292 -20.46 0.82 7.99
N LEU A 293 -21.56 1.37 7.44
CA LEU A 293 -22.58 2.03 8.26
C LEU A 293 -23.25 1.07 9.24
N ALA A 294 -23.60 -0.13 8.80
CA ALA A 294 -24.21 -1.14 9.66
C ALA A 294 -23.27 -1.51 10.82
N TYR A 295 -21.98 -1.71 10.54
CA TYR A 295 -20.97 -1.94 11.56
C TYR A 295 -20.91 -0.78 12.57
N GLN A 296 -20.78 0.47 12.11
CA GLN A 296 -20.71 1.63 13.00
C GLN A 296 -21.96 1.77 13.88
N LEU A 297 -23.15 1.59 13.30
CA LEU A 297 -24.41 1.66 14.04
C LEU A 297 -24.51 0.55 15.09
N ILE A 298 -24.22 -0.70 14.72
CA ILE A 298 -24.25 -1.84 15.65
C ILE A 298 -23.23 -1.62 16.77
N ASN A 299 -22.02 -1.18 16.44
CA ASN A 299 -20.96 -0.94 17.41
C ASN A 299 -21.36 0.18 18.40
N ASN A 300 -21.90 1.29 17.90
CA ASN A 300 -22.35 2.41 18.73
C ASN A 300 -23.53 2.01 19.63
N VAL A 301 -24.51 1.28 19.11
CA VAL A 301 -25.65 0.78 19.90
C VAL A 301 -25.17 -0.18 20.99
N TYR A 302 -24.26 -1.10 20.65
CA TYR A 302 -23.68 -2.02 21.63
C TYR A 302 -22.96 -1.27 22.76
N GLN A 303 -22.11 -0.31 22.41
CA GLN A 303 -21.40 0.51 23.41
C GLN A 303 -22.35 1.34 24.29
N LEU A 304 -23.45 1.86 23.72
CA LEU A 304 -24.46 2.60 24.49
C LEU A 304 -25.24 1.72 25.47
N ILE A 305 -25.63 0.51 25.05
CA ILE A 305 -26.34 -0.46 25.91
C ILE A 305 -25.46 -0.89 27.09
N PHE A 306 -24.19 -1.17 26.83
CA PHE A 306 -23.24 -1.66 27.82
C PHE A 306 -22.31 -0.58 28.39
N LYS A 307 -22.74 0.69 28.34
CA LYS A 307 -21.92 1.84 28.76
C LYS A 307 -21.34 1.74 30.18
N ASN A 308 -22.07 1.08 31.09
CA ASN A 308 -21.65 0.92 32.48
C ASN A 308 -20.56 -0.15 32.65
N ASN A 309 -20.38 -1.01 31.64
CA ASN A 309 -19.46 -2.15 31.67
C ASN A 309 -18.25 -1.94 30.73
N ILE A 310 -18.18 -0.82 30.00
CA ILE A 310 -17.12 -0.52 29.04
C ILE A 310 -16.35 0.69 29.57
N GLN A 311 -15.03 0.57 29.71
CA GLN A 311 -14.20 1.65 30.26
C GLN A 311 -14.10 2.85 29.32
N ASN A 312 -13.96 2.60 28.02
CA ASN A 312 -13.75 3.63 27.01
C ASN A 312 -14.83 3.59 25.92
N LEU A 313 -15.76 4.54 25.98
CA LEU A 313 -16.75 4.76 24.92
C LEU A 313 -16.06 5.42 23.72
N LYS A 314 -16.03 4.72 22.59
CA LYS A 314 -15.51 5.20 21.30
C LYS A 314 -16.66 5.30 20.30
N LEU A 315 -17.57 6.23 20.56
CA LEU A 315 -18.67 6.52 19.65
C LEU A 315 -18.14 7.34 18.47
N SER A 316 -18.25 6.79 17.27
CA SER A 316 -17.87 7.47 16.03
C SER A 316 -18.87 7.14 14.93
N ILE A 317 -19.22 8.14 14.13
CA ILE A 317 -20.05 7.98 12.94
C ILE A 317 -19.29 8.63 11.80
N ASP A 318 -18.65 7.81 10.98
CA ASP A 318 -17.91 8.25 9.82
C ASP A 318 -18.67 7.83 8.58
N PHE A 319 -19.36 8.80 7.96
CA PHE A 319 -20.14 8.54 6.76
C PHE A 319 -19.20 8.27 5.58
N PRO A 320 -19.22 7.07 4.95
CA PRO A 320 -18.25 6.71 3.93
C PRO A 320 -18.63 7.30 2.57
N PHE A 321 -18.49 8.63 2.42
CA PHE A 321 -18.82 9.35 1.18
C PHE A 321 -18.05 8.81 -0.03
N THR A 322 -16.82 8.33 0.17
CA THR A 322 -15.97 7.79 -0.90
C THR A 322 -16.55 6.54 -1.56
N SER A 323 -17.13 5.62 -0.79
CA SER A 323 -17.75 4.42 -1.38
C SER A 323 -19.05 4.75 -2.10
N LEU A 324 -19.81 5.73 -1.59
CA LEU A 324 -21.04 6.19 -2.25
C LEU A 324 -20.74 6.93 -3.57
N THR A 325 -19.74 7.80 -3.60
CA THR A 325 -19.32 8.46 -4.85
C THR A 325 -18.80 7.44 -5.86
N LEU A 326 -17.98 6.47 -5.43
CA LEU A 326 -17.51 5.39 -6.31
C LEU A 326 -18.67 4.54 -6.84
N THR A 327 -19.68 4.25 -6.01
CA THR A 327 -20.90 3.56 -6.46
C THR A 327 -21.55 4.28 -7.64
N LEU A 328 -21.76 5.59 -7.50
CA LEU A 328 -22.37 6.44 -8.55
C LEU A 328 -21.48 6.52 -9.80
N VAL A 329 -20.17 6.69 -9.63
CA VAL A 329 -19.21 6.77 -10.75
C VAL A 329 -19.21 5.46 -11.55
N PHE A 330 -19.10 4.31 -10.90
CA PHE A 330 -19.12 3.01 -11.59
C PHE A 330 -20.47 2.70 -12.22
N TYR A 331 -21.57 3.15 -11.62
CA TYR A 331 -22.90 3.02 -12.21
C TYR A 331 -23.04 3.88 -13.49
N LEU A 332 -22.59 5.13 -13.44
CA LEU A 332 -22.59 6.02 -14.60
C LEU A 332 -21.71 5.47 -15.73
N LEU A 333 -20.52 4.98 -15.40
CA LEU A 333 -19.64 4.30 -16.37
C LEU A 333 -20.32 3.07 -17.00
N ALA A 334 -21.05 2.28 -16.22
CA ALA A 334 -21.80 1.14 -16.73
C ALA A 334 -22.91 1.57 -17.71
N LEU A 335 -23.63 2.67 -17.41
CA LEU A 335 -24.65 3.22 -18.29
C LEU A 335 -24.06 3.72 -19.62
N VAL A 336 -22.98 4.51 -19.54
CA VAL A 336 -22.29 5.03 -20.73
C VAL A 336 -21.76 3.88 -21.60
N MET A 337 -21.18 2.85 -20.98
CA MET A 337 -20.70 1.69 -21.73
C MET A 337 -21.82 0.86 -22.34
N ARG A 338 -22.97 0.76 -21.67
CA ARG A 338 -24.15 0.10 -22.24
C ARG A 338 -24.65 0.83 -23.49
N GLN A 339 -24.80 2.15 -23.42
CA GLN A 339 -25.22 2.96 -24.56
C GLN A 339 -24.23 2.84 -25.72
N SER A 340 -22.93 2.89 -25.42
CA SER A 340 -21.88 2.74 -26.44
C SER A 340 -21.89 1.35 -27.07
N TYR A 341 -22.17 0.31 -26.29
CA TYR A 341 -22.35 -1.05 -26.78
C TYR A 341 -23.57 -1.18 -27.70
N GLU A 342 -24.73 -0.64 -27.30
CA GLU A 342 -25.96 -0.66 -28.11
C GLU A 342 -25.71 0.00 -29.48
N ILE A 343 -25.10 1.20 -29.51
CA ILE A 343 -24.71 1.89 -30.74
C ILE A 343 -23.74 1.06 -31.59
N TYR A 344 -22.73 0.45 -30.97
CA TYR A 344 -21.77 -0.40 -31.68
C TYR A 344 -22.46 -1.61 -32.33
N THR A 345 -23.38 -2.25 -31.61
CA THR A 345 -24.13 -3.40 -32.14
C THR A 345 -25.06 -3.02 -33.28
N GLU A 346 -25.79 -1.91 -33.16
CA GLU A 346 -26.67 -1.42 -34.22
C GLU A 346 -25.89 -1.08 -35.51
N ASN A 347 -24.73 -0.43 -35.36
CA ASN A 347 -23.85 -0.13 -36.49
C ASN A 347 -23.24 -1.39 -37.12
N SER A 348 -22.98 -2.43 -36.34
CA SER A 348 -22.46 -3.71 -36.86
C SER A 348 -23.50 -4.54 -37.60
N LEU A 349 -24.80 -4.30 -37.36
CA LEU A 349 -25.91 -4.99 -38.03
C LEU A 349 -26.35 -4.30 -39.33
N THR A 350 -25.89 -3.06 -39.56
CA THR A 350 -26.29 -2.21 -40.70
C THR A 350 -25.22 -2.10 -41.80
N ILE A 351 -24.03 -2.64 -41.57
CA ILE A 351 -22.92 -2.81 -42.54
C ILE A 351 -22.85 -4.30 -42.90
#